data_AF-U6DII0-F1
#
_entry.id   AF-U6DII0-F1
#
_cell.length_a   1.000
_cell.length_b   1.000
_cell.length_c   1.000
_cell.angle_alpha   90.00
_cell.angle_beta   90.00
_cell.angle_gamma   90.00
#
_symmetry.space_group_name_H-M   'P 1'
#
loop_
_entity.id
_entity.type
_entity.pdbx_description
1 polymer ?
#
loop_
_entity_poly.entity_id
_entity_poly.type
_entity_poly.pdbx_seq_one_letter_code
_entity_poly.pdbx_strand_id
1 'polypeptide(L)'
;SRGAAHPGFKSLAKETLALLPGASLVAAGFVAVDSWYFSSPSRSSTLVLTPANFLYYNLDPQNLARHGTHLRLTHLAVNGFLLFGILHAQALQAAWLQLQARRRAFAQMGFLRALGHRSLLSGPRSCLLLLYFTPLALLSAFSHQEARFLIPLLVPLVLLCSPQTQPVPCKGPLVLFNVLGALFFGCLHQGGLVPSLGHLEQVVHAPASPSLPTHYTLLFTHTYMPPSPLLTSPGLGPPVGGG
;
A
#
# COMPACT_ATOMS: atom_id res chain seq x y z
N SER A 1 50.12 -3.29 14.05
CA SER A 1 49.02 -3.46 13.10
C SER A 1 47.70 -3.35 13.86
N ARG A 2 47.09 -2.15 13.91
CA ARG A 2 45.83 -1.89 14.64
C ARG A 2 44.78 -1.55 13.60
N GLY A 3 43.75 -2.38 13.50
CA GLY A 3 42.68 -2.26 12.51
C GLY A 3 41.94 -0.93 12.65
N ALA A 4 42.02 -0.10 11.62
CA ALA A 4 41.23 1.12 11.51
C ALA A 4 39.78 0.75 11.23
N ALA A 5 38.97 0.63 12.29
CA ALA A 5 37.55 0.40 12.15
C ALA A 5 36.87 1.62 11.52
N HIS A 6 36.24 1.42 10.35
CA HIS A 6 35.63 2.46 9.52
C HIS A 6 34.64 3.37 10.30
N PRO A 7 34.94 4.67 10.46
CA PRO A 7 34.10 5.60 11.23
C PRO A 7 32.78 5.96 10.53
N GLY A 8 32.64 5.66 9.24
CA GLY A 8 31.46 5.94 8.43
C GLY A 8 30.23 5.10 8.82
N PHE A 9 30.36 3.78 8.68
CA PHE A 9 29.28 2.81 8.93
C PHE A 9 28.81 2.82 10.39
N LYS A 10 29.75 2.90 11.35
CA LYS A 10 29.44 2.92 12.78
C LYS A 10 28.54 4.09 13.19
N SER A 11 28.64 5.23 12.52
CA SER A 11 27.81 6.40 12.85
C SER A 11 26.48 6.40 12.15
N LEU A 12 26.38 5.88 10.92
CA LEU A 12 25.07 5.66 10.29
C LEU A 12 24.27 4.65 11.12
N ALA A 13 24.92 3.55 11.53
CA ALA A 13 24.32 2.59 12.46
C ALA A 13 23.90 3.27 13.77
N LYS A 14 24.72 4.18 14.32
CA LYS A 14 24.40 4.94 15.54
C LYS A 14 23.21 5.90 15.35
N GLU A 15 23.13 6.62 14.23
CA GLU A 15 22.02 7.53 13.90
C GLU A 15 20.72 6.75 13.68
N THR A 16 20.76 5.68 12.89
CA THR A 16 19.60 4.79 12.68
C THR A 16 19.15 4.18 14.00
N LEU A 17 20.09 3.73 14.83
CA LEU A 17 19.80 3.17 16.15
C LEU A 17 19.21 4.23 17.11
N ALA A 18 19.61 5.50 16.99
CA ALA A 18 19.04 6.59 17.77
C ALA A 18 17.59 6.91 17.39
N LEU A 19 17.20 6.70 16.13
CA LEU A 19 15.83 6.88 15.66
C LEU A 19 14.92 5.67 15.93
N LEU A 20 15.52 4.49 16.15
CA LEU A 20 14.80 3.23 16.33
C LEU A 20 13.75 3.28 17.47
N PRO A 21 14.03 3.82 18.67
CA PRO A 21 13.04 3.85 19.75
C PRO A 21 11.79 4.65 19.38
N GLY A 22 11.96 5.82 18.74
CA GLY A 22 10.86 6.65 18.28
C GLY A 22 10.05 5.97 17.17
N ALA A 23 10.74 5.39 16.18
CA ALA A 23 10.09 4.64 15.11
C ALA A 23 9.31 3.42 15.66
N SER A 24 9.89 2.68 16.61
CA SER A 24 9.25 1.53 17.26
C SER A 24 8.04 1.94 18.09
N LEU A 25 8.11 3.06 18.84
CA LEU A 25 6.99 3.59 19.61
C LEU A 25 5.81 3.98 18.69
N VAL A 26 6.10 4.70 17.61
CA VAL A 26 5.08 5.12 16.64
C VAL A 26 4.47 3.90 15.95
N ALA A 27 5.29 2.95 15.50
CA ALA A 27 4.81 1.71 14.89
C ALA A 27 3.93 0.90 15.87
N ALA A 28 4.34 0.75 17.13
CA ALA A 28 3.56 0.08 18.16
C ALA A 28 2.22 0.78 18.39
N GLY A 29 2.19 2.12 18.42
CA GLY A 29 0.97 2.91 18.51
C GLY A 29 0.00 2.64 17.37
N PHE A 30 0.48 2.67 16.12
CA PHE A 30 -0.35 2.34 14.95
C PHE A 30 -0.88 0.91 15.01
N VAL A 31 -0.02 -0.07 15.32
CA VAL A 31 -0.42 -1.47 15.44
C VAL A 31 -1.46 -1.66 16.54
N ALA A 32 -1.30 -1.00 17.68
CA ALA A 32 -2.24 -1.08 18.80
C ALA A 32 -3.62 -0.50 18.44
N VAL A 33 -3.65 0.69 17.84
CA VAL A 33 -4.90 1.34 17.40
C VAL A 33 -5.62 0.49 16.36
N ASP A 34 -4.90 0.00 15.37
CA ASP A 34 -5.46 -0.82 14.28
C ASP A 34 -5.97 -2.17 14.80
N SER A 35 -5.18 -2.85 15.64
CA SER A 35 -5.56 -4.12 16.26
C SER A 35 -6.77 -3.97 17.18
N TRP A 36 -6.86 -2.87 17.93
CA TRP A 36 -8.03 -2.56 18.74
C TRP A 36 -9.27 -2.31 17.87
N TYR A 37 -9.13 -1.49 16.83
CA TYR A 37 -10.22 -1.17 15.90
C TYR A 37 -10.79 -2.41 15.23
N PHE A 38 -9.97 -3.36 14.78
CA PHE A 38 -10.45 -4.60 14.15
C PHE A 38 -10.84 -5.71 15.12
N SER A 39 -10.46 -5.60 16.40
CA SER A 39 -10.96 -6.50 17.44
C SER A 39 -12.35 -6.08 17.95
N SER A 40 -12.69 -4.79 17.89
CA SER A 40 -13.91 -4.24 18.52
C SER A 40 -15.25 -4.60 17.83
N PRO A 41 -15.39 -4.63 16.49
CA PRO A 41 -16.64 -4.98 15.81
C PRO A 41 -16.92 -6.48 15.80
N SER A 42 -15.88 -7.30 15.94
CA SER A 42 -15.91 -8.74 15.68
C SER A 42 -16.68 -9.56 16.71
N ARG A 43 -17.03 -9.00 17.88
CA ARG A 43 -17.74 -9.68 18.99
C ARG A 43 -17.16 -11.04 19.42
N SER A 44 -16.01 -11.44 18.90
CA SER A 44 -15.27 -12.63 19.28
C SER A 44 -14.23 -12.27 20.33
N SER A 45 -13.95 -13.18 21.25
CA SER A 45 -12.92 -13.03 22.29
C SER A 45 -11.48 -13.10 21.76
N THR A 46 -11.28 -13.03 20.44
CA THR A 46 -9.99 -13.22 19.78
C THR A 46 -9.39 -11.86 19.44
N LEU A 47 -8.28 -11.52 20.09
CA LEU A 47 -7.47 -10.36 19.74
C LEU A 47 -6.97 -10.49 18.29
N VAL A 48 -7.31 -9.53 17.42
CA VAL A 48 -6.81 -9.46 16.05
C VAL A 48 -5.54 -8.62 16.03
N LEU A 49 -4.38 -9.26 15.97
CA LEU A 49 -3.10 -8.57 15.75
C LEU A 49 -2.92 -8.32 14.25
N THR A 50 -3.13 -7.09 13.80
CA THR A 50 -3.30 -6.79 12.37
C THR A 50 -2.07 -7.10 11.50
N PRO A 51 -0.82 -6.86 11.91
CA PRO A 51 0.33 -7.26 11.09
C PRO A 51 0.47 -8.80 10.99
N ALA A 52 0.19 -9.51 12.07
CA ALA A 52 0.24 -10.98 12.07
C ALA A 52 -0.87 -11.57 11.20
N ASN A 53 -2.08 -11.00 11.26
CA ASN A 53 -3.19 -11.39 10.41
C ASN A 53 -2.89 -11.12 8.93
N PHE A 54 -2.29 -9.97 8.61
CA PHE A 54 -1.82 -9.66 7.26
C PHE A 54 -0.83 -10.71 6.74
N LEU A 55 0.16 -11.10 7.55
CA LEU A 55 1.15 -12.12 7.19
C LEU A 55 0.49 -13.48 6.99
N TYR A 56 -0.33 -13.93 7.94
CA TYR A 56 -1.03 -15.21 7.85
C TYR A 56 -1.89 -15.28 6.58
N TYR A 57 -2.65 -14.23 6.29
CA TYR A 57 -3.49 -14.13 5.11
C TYR A 57 -2.69 -14.20 3.79
N ASN A 58 -1.58 -13.46 3.69
CA ASN A 58 -0.77 -13.39 2.47
C ASN A 58 0.19 -14.57 2.28
N LEU A 59 0.34 -15.43 3.29
CA LEU A 59 1.14 -16.65 3.22
C LEU A 59 0.30 -17.91 2.97
N ASP A 60 -1.02 -17.84 3.15
CA ASP A 60 -1.94 -18.98 2.93
C ASP A 60 -2.26 -19.18 1.43
N PRO A 61 -1.85 -20.32 0.83
CA PRO A 61 -2.14 -20.62 -0.58
C PRO A 61 -3.63 -20.64 -0.93
N GLN A 62 -4.51 -21.01 0.01
CA GLN A 62 -5.96 -21.05 -0.25
C GLN A 62 -6.54 -19.64 -0.45
N ASN A 63 -6.07 -18.67 0.32
CA ASN A 63 -6.46 -17.28 0.16
C ASN A 63 -5.89 -16.69 -1.14
N LEU A 64 -4.63 -17.01 -1.47
CA LEU A 64 -4.02 -16.56 -2.73
C LEU A 64 -4.77 -17.10 -3.96
N ALA A 65 -5.27 -18.34 -3.91
CA ALA A 65 -6.05 -18.92 -4.99
C ALA A 65 -7.37 -18.16 -5.24
N ARG A 66 -8.01 -17.64 -4.18
CA ARG A 66 -9.25 -16.86 -4.28
C ARG A 66 -9.03 -15.42 -4.72
N HIS A 67 -7.96 -14.79 -4.23
CA HIS A 67 -7.70 -13.35 -4.45
C HIS A 67 -6.74 -13.05 -5.59
N GLY A 68 -6.18 -14.08 -6.21
CA GLY A 68 -5.28 -13.98 -7.35
C GLY A 68 -3.84 -13.68 -6.94
N THR A 69 -2.93 -14.15 -7.78
CA THR A 69 -1.50 -13.82 -7.71
C THR A 69 -1.16 -12.79 -8.77
N HIS A 70 -0.40 -11.78 -8.37
CA HIS A 70 0.05 -10.73 -9.27
C HIS A 70 1.55 -10.87 -9.52
N LEU A 71 2.00 -10.31 -10.65
CA LEU A 71 3.42 -10.18 -10.90
C LEU A 71 4.02 -9.28 -9.81
N ARG A 72 5.23 -9.60 -9.33
CA ARG A 72 5.89 -8.85 -8.24
C ARG A 72 6.14 -7.37 -8.54
N LEU A 73 5.96 -6.96 -9.78
CA LEU A 73 6.12 -5.60 -10.26
C LEU A 73 4.80 -4.83 -10.35
N THR A 74 3.64 -5.43 -10.06
CA THR A 74 2.34 -4.76 -10.20
C THR A 74 2.26 -3.50 -9.34
N HIS A 75 2.77 -3.53 -8.11
CA HIS A 75 2.85 -2.32 -7.27
C HIS A 75 3.66 -1.19 -7.91
N LEU A 76 4.78 -1.51 -8.54
CA LEU A 76 5.68 -0.54 -9.17
C LEU A 76 5.14 -0.05 -10.53
N ALA A 77 4.69 -0.96 -11.38
CA ALA A 77 4.40 -0.69 -12.78
C ALA A 77 2.94 -0.28 -13.04
N VAL A 78 2.01 -0.71 -12.20
CA VAL A 78 0.57 -0.46 -12.40
C VAL A 78 0.02 0.38 -11.26
N ASN A 79 0.06 -0.14 -10.02
CA ASN A 79 -0.62 0.49 -8.90
C ASN A 79 -0.02 1.85 -8.53
N GLY A 80 1.31 2.00 -8.60
CA GLY A 80 1.99 3.27 -8.34
C GLY A 80 1.56 4.37 -9.31
N PHE A 81 1.44 4.06 -10.61
CA PHE A 81 0.95 4.99 -11.62
C PHE A 81 -0.55 5.24 -11.49
N LEU A 82 -1.33 4.20 -11.21
CA LEU A 82 -2.77 4.29 -11.02
C LEU A 82 -3.14 5.24 -9.86
N LEU A 83 -2.39 5.19 -8.75
CA LEU A 83 -2.68 6.02 -7.58
C LEU A 83 -2.02 7.39 -7.62
N PHE A 84 -0.78 7.48 -8.09
CA PHE A 84 0.03 8.70 -7.92
C PHE A 84 0.43 9.37 -9.23
N GLY A 85 0.15 8.73 -10.38
CA GLY A 85 0.36 9.29 -11.71
C GLY A 85 1.77 9.84 -11.90
N ILE A 86 1.85 11.12 -12.28
CA ILE A 86 3.12 11.80 -12.57
C ILE A 86 4.06 11.88 -11.36
N LEU A 87 3.53 11.89 -10.13
CA LEU A 87 4.39 11.93 -8.93
C LEU A 87 5.19 10.62 -8.80
N HIS A 88 4.57 9.48 -9.10
CA HIS A 88 5.29 8.20 -9.14
C HIS A 88 6.40 8.22 -10.19
N ALA A 89 6.11 8.74 -11.39
CA ALA A 89 7.10 8.87 -12.45
C ALA A 89 8.30 9.74 -12.02
N GLN A 90 8.05 10.85 -11.33
CA GLN A 90 9.09 11.70 -10.77
C GLN A 90 9.93 11.00 -9.70
N ALA A 91 9.31 10.19 -8.84
CA ALA A 91 10.02 9.39 -7.85
C ALA A 91 10.93 8.35 -8.52
N LEU A 92 10.44 7.65 -9.55
CA LEU A 92 11.25 6.72 -10.34
C LEU A 92 12.43 7.41 -11.02
N GLN A 93 12.20 8.57 -11.64
CA GLN A 93 13.26 9.36 -12.26
C GLN A 93 14.30 9.81 -11.22
N ALA A 94 13.84 10.28 -10.05
CA ALA A 94 14.71 10.68 -8.95
C ALA A 94 15.57 9.53 -8.43
N ALA A 95 14.97 8.34 -8.24
CA ALA A 95 15.69 7.13 -7.84
C ALA A 95 16.71 6.71 -8.89
N TRP A 96 16.35 6.75 -10.17
CA TRP A 96 17.22 6.39 -11.28
C TRP A 96 18.45 7.31 -11.37
N LEU A 97 18.25 8.62 -11.32
CA LEU A 97 19.34 9.60 -11.33
C LEU A 97 20.27 9.42 -10.12
N GLN A 98 19.71 9.14 -8.94
CA GLN A 98 20.49 8.85 -7.75
C GLN A 98 21.29 7.56 -7.89
N LEU A 99 20.70 6.50 -8.44
CA LEU A 99 21.39 5.24 -8.70
C LEU A 99 22.54 5.44 -9.70
N GLN A 100 22.32 6.19 -10.78
CA GLN A 100 23.37 6.51 -11.74
C GLN A 100 24.51 7.30 -11.10
N ALA A 101 24.21 8.33 -10.30
CA ALA A 101 25.22 9.11 -9.60
C ALA A 101 26.05 8.24 -8.65
N ARG A 102 25.40 7.33 -7.91
CA ARG A 102 26.07 6.36 -7.02
C ARG A 102 26.93 5.38 -7.80
N ARG A 103 26.45 4.84 -8.93
CA ARG A 103 27.24 3.93 -9.78
C ARG A 103 28.49 4.61 -10.34
N ARG A 104 28.37 5.88 -10.78
CA ARG A 104 29.52 6.68 -11.27
C ARG A 104 30.51 6.97 -10.14
N ALA A 105 30.03 7.42 -8.99
CA ALA A 105 30.86 7.67 -7.81
C ALA A 105 31.61 6.39 -7.36
N PHE A 106 30.92 5.26 -7.38
CA PHE A 106 31.49 3.96 -7.08
C PHE A 106 32.59 3.54 -8.08
N ALA A 107 32.33 3.71 -9.38
CA ALA A 107 33.30 3.42 -10.43
C ALA A 107 34.56 4.31 -10.33
N GLN A 108 34.41 5.58 -9.92
CA GLN A 108 35.53 6.52 -9.78
C GLN A 108 36.33 6.34 -8.47
N MET A 109 35.68 6.01 -7.35
CA MET A 109 36.33 5.95 -6.03
C MET A 109 36.75 4.53 -5.59
N GLY A 110 36.22 3.47 -6.21
CA GLY A 110 36.40 2.08 -5.79
C GLY A 110 35.55 1.68 -4.57
N PHE A 111 35.21 0.39 -4.45
CA PHE A 111 34.21 -0.15 -3.50
C PHE A 111 34.42 0.29 -2.04
N LEU A 112 35.66 0.14 -1.54
CA LEU A 112 35.98 0.40 -0.14
C LEU A 112 35.95 1.90 0.24
N ARG A 113 36.29 2.79 -0.70
CA ARG A 113 36.30 4.24 -0.47
C ARG A 113 34.90 4.85 -0.61
N ALA A 114 34.09 4.30 -1.53
CA ALA A 114 32.69 4.67 -1.71
C ALA A 114 31.82 4.34 -0.48
N LEU A 115 32.03 3.17 0.14
CA LEU A 115 31.37 2.77 1.40
C LEU A 115 31.70 3.70 2.58
N GLY A 116 32.87 4.36 2.56
CA GLY A 116 33.29 5.30 3.59
C GLY A 116 32.67 6.70 3.48
N HIS A 117 32.13 7.07 2.31
CA HIS A 117 31.61 8.41 2.04
C HIS A 117 30.12 8.53 2.38
N ARG A 118 29.83 9.01 3.60
CA ARG A 118 28.47 9.23 4.13
C ARG A 118 27.57 10.12 3.26
N SER A 119 28.16 11.07 2.53
CA SER A 119 27.44 12.06 1.71
C SER A 119 26.49 11.43 0.67
N LEU A 120 26.78 10.21 0.18
CA LEU A 120 25.98 9.53 -0.84
C LEU A 120 24.62 9.00 -0.31
N LEU A 121 24.47 8.86 1.01
CA LEU A 121 23.26 8.37 1.69
C LEU A 121 22.56 9.45 2.52
N SER A 122 23.27 10.48 3.00
CA SER A 122 22.79 11.38 4.07
C SER A 122 22.01 12.63 3.64
N GLY A 123 21.51 12.69 2.39
CA GLY A 123 20.66 13.80 1.94
C GLY A 123 19.18 13.62 2.32
N PRO A 124 18.41 14.69 2.58
CA PRO A 124 16.97 14.58 2.88
C PRO A 124 16.21 13.88 1.75
N ARG A 125 16.59 14.14 0.49
CA ARG A 125 16.05 13.46 -0.68
C ARG A 125 16.32 11.94 -0.70
N SER A 126 17.51 11.52 -0.28
CA SER A 126 17.86 10.09 -0.17
C SER A 126 17.00 9.40 0.89
N CYS A 127 16.75 10.07 2.02
CA CYS A 127 15.88 9.57 3.07
C CYS A 127 14.44 9.42 2.58
N LEU A 128 13.90 10.43 1.90
CA LEU A 128 12.54 10.37 1.33
C LEU A 128 12.40 9.27 0.26
N LEU A 129 13.43 9.06 -0.58
CA LEU A 129 13.45 7.95 -1.53
C LEU A 129 13.44 6.59 -0.83
N LEU A 130 14.17 6.43 0.28
CA LEU A 130 14.12 5.20 1.08
C LEU A 130 12.76 5.02 1.76
N LEU A 131 12.20 6.08 2.35
CA LEU A 131 10.87 6.05 2.97
C LEU A 131 9.75 5.71 1.95
N TYR A 132 9.97 6.00 0.66
CA TYR A 132 9.03 5.63 -0.39
C TYR A 132 9.27 4.21 -0.94
N PHE A 133 10.49 3.92 -1.40
CA PHE A 133 10.79 2.68 -2.14
C PHE A 133 10.98 1.46 -1.24
N THR A 134 11.42 1.61 0.02
CA THR A 134 11.57 0.47 0.94
C THR A 134 10.23 -0.19 1.28
N PRO A 135 9.20 0.53 1.76
CA PRO A 135 7.89 -0.08 2.01
C PRO A 135 7.21 -0.54 0.71
N LEU A 136 7.40 0.18 -0.41
CA LEU A 136 6.93 -0.29 -1.73
C LEU A 136 7.52 -1.67 -2.05
N ALA A 137 8.84 -1.83 -1.95
CA ALA A 137 9.50 -3.11 -2.23
C ALA A 137 9.10 -4.23 -1.26
N LEU A 138 8.89 -3.90 0.01
CA LEU A 138 8.42 -4.86 1.02
C LEU A 138 7.00 -5.36 0.70
N LEU A 139 6.10 -4.45 0.34
CA LEU A 139 4.73 -4.80 -0.07
C LEU A 139 4.73 -5.59 -1.39
N SER A 140 5.61 -5.24 -2.33
CA SER A 140 5.81 -5.96 -3.59
C SER A 140 6.37 -7.38 -3.43
N ALA A 141 6.89 -7.74 -2.25
CA ALA A 141 7.39 -9.09 -1.99
C ALA A 141 6.25 -10.11 -1.85
N PHE A 142 5.05 -9.66 -1.49
CA PHE A 142 3.85 -10.49 -1.42
C PHE A 142 3.21 -10.68 -2.80
N SER A 143 2.62 -11.85 -3.02
CA SER A 143 1.97 -12.20 -4.30
C SER A 143 0.67 -11.45 -4.51
N HIS A 144 -0.04 -11.10 -3.44
CA HIS A 144 -1.28 -10.34 -3.52
C HIS A 144 -0.97 -8.84 -3.48
N GLN A 145 -1.26 -8.14 -4.58
CA GLN A 145 -0.83 -6.76 -4.81
C GLN A 145 -1.99 -5.88 -5.24
N GLU A 146 -2.62 -5.25 -4.27
CA GLU A 146 -3.69 -4.30 -4.53
C GLU A 146 -3.18 -2.86 -4.43
N ALA A 147 -3.85 -1.95 -5.14
CA ALA A 147 -3.47 -0.54 -5.14
C ALA A 147 -3.56 0.06 -3.74
N ARG A 148 -4.63 -0.24 -2.99
CA ARG A 148 -4.88 0.33 -1.65
C ARG A 148 -3.72 0.17 -0.66
N PHE A 149 -2.92 -0.89 -0.79
CA PHE A 149 -1.75 -1.10 0.06
C PHE A 149 -0.69 0.00 -0.08
N LEU A 150 -0.67 0.72 -1.20
CA LEU A 150 0.29 1.81 -1.43
C LEU A 150 -0.18 3.16 -0.87
N ILE A 151 -1.44 3.33 -0.46
CA ILE A 151 -1.98 4.62 0.02
C ILE A 151 -1.08 5.31 1.07
N PRO A 152 -0.51 4.62 2.08
CA PRO A 152 0.38 5.24 3.06
C PRO A 152 1.62 5.92 2.45
N LEU A 153 2.01 5.54 1.23
CA LEU A 153 3.15 6.10 0.51
C LEU A 153 2.87 7.49 -0.09
N LEU A 154 1.62 7.97 -0.05
CA LEU A 154 1.27 9.29 -0.56
C LEU A 154 2.05 10.41 0.14
N VAL A 155 2.15 10.36 1.47
CA VAL A 155 2.83 11.38 2.27
C VAL A 155 4.33 11.48 1.91
N PRO A 156 5.14 10.40 1.98
CA PRO A 156 6.55 10.49 1.62
C PRO A 156 6.74 10.88 0.14
N LEU A 157 5.82 10.50 -0.75
CA LEU A 157 5.87 10.87 -2.16
C LEU A 157 5.65 12.37 -2.39
N VAL A 158 4.64 12.95 -1.75
CA VAL A 158 4.36 14.39 -1.85
C VAL A 158 5.53 15.21 -1.30
N LEU A 159 6.12 14.77 -0.19
CA LEU A 159 7.32 15.41 0.38
C LEU A 159 8.52 15.30 -0.58
N LEU A 160 8.70 14.15 -1.24
CA LEU A 160 9.77 13.94 -2.23
C LEU A 160 9.61 14.85 -3.45
N CYS A 161 8.38 15.11 -3.89
CA CYS A 161 8.05 15.94 -5.05
C CYS A 161 7.82 17.42 -4.70
N SER A 162 8.09 17.84 -3.46
CA SER A 162 7.94 19.22 -3.00
C SER A 162 8.85 20.20 -3.77
N PRO A 163 8.43 21.47 -3.95
CA PRO A 163 9.28 22.52 -4.54
C PRO A 163 10.65 22.69 -3.87
N GLN A 164 10.76 22.32 -2.58
CA GLN A 164 12.03 22.38 -1.84
C GLN A 164 13.03 21.29 -2.28
N THR A 165 12.55 20.20 -2.88
CA THR A 165 13.36 19.05 -3.29
C THR A 165 13.49 18.91 -4.81
N GLN A 166 12.60 19.53 -5.58
CA GLN A 166 12.53 19.46 -7.05
C GLN A 166 11.96 20.75 -7.67
N PRO A 167 12.34 21.12 -8.91
CA PRO A 167 11.62 22.15 -9.66
C PRO A 167 10.16 21.74 -9.86
N VAL A 168 9.24 22.68 -9.64
CA VAL A 168 7.80 22.42 -9.65
C VAL A 168 7.38 21.99 -11.07
N PRO A 169 6.83 20.78 -11.27
CA PRO A 169 6.24 20.44 -12.55
C PRO A 169 5.08 21.39 -12.86
N CYS A 170 4.75 21.55 -14.14
CA CYS A 170 3.46 22.12 -14.51
C CYS A 170 2.37 21.39 -13.71
N LYS A 171 1.55 22.13 -12.96
CA LYS A 171 0.47 21.54 -12.16
C LYS A 171 -0.64 20.94 -13.03
N GLY A 172 -0.72 21.36 -14.31
CA GLY A 172 -1.74 20.94 -15.27
C GLY A 172 -1.89 19.42 -15.40
N PRO A 173 -0.84 18.65 -15.73
CA PRO A 173 -0.89 17.19 -15.77
C PRO A 173 -1.37 16.54 -14.48
N LEU A 174 -0.96 17.06 -13.31
CA LEU A 174 -1.40 16.53 -12.02
C LEU A 174 -2.89 16.79 -11.79
N VAL A 175 -3.38 18.00 -12.09
CA VAL A 175 -4.80 18.35 -11.99
C VAL A 175 -5.61 17.50 -12.96
N LEU A 176 -5.18 17.40 -14.22
CA LEU A 176 -5.84 16.59 -15.24
C LEU A 176 -5.94 15.12 -14.81
N PHE A 177 -4.85 14.54 -14.32
CA PHE A 177 -4.83 13.17 -13.80
C PHE A 177 -5.88 12.96 -12.70
N ASN A 178 -5.95 13.88 -11.72
CA ASN A 178 -6.92 13.78 -10.63
C ASN A 178 -8.36 14.00 -11.12
N VAL A 179 -8.59 14.91 -12.06
CA VAL A 179 -9.92 15.12 -12.66
C VAL A 179 -10.39 13.88 -13.41
N LEU A 180 -9.52 13.28 -14.23
CA LEU A 180 -9.84 12.04 -14.95
C LEU A 180 -10.09 10.89 -13.97
N GLY A 181 -9.26 10.76 -12.93
CA GLY A 181 -9.44 9.76 -11.88
C GLY A 181 -10.76 9.95 -11.12
N ALA A 182 -11.11 11.18 -10.74
CA ALA A 182 -12.36 11.50 -10.07
C ALA A 182 -13.57 11.21 -10.96
N LEU A 183 -13.51 11.54 -12.26
CA LEU A 183 -14.55 11.21 -13.21
C LEU A 183 -14.73 9.69 -13.34
N PHE A 184 -13.64 8.96 -13.58
CA PHE A 184 -13.71 7.52 -13.81
C PHE A 184 -14.10 6.74 -12.55
N PHE A 185 -13.37 6.92 -11.45
CA PHE A 185 -13.60 6.15 -10.23
C PHE A 185 -14.75 6.70 -9.38
N GLY A 186 -14.89 8.02 -9.30
CA GLY A 186 -15.92 8.67 -8.50
C GLY A 186 -17.28 8.72 -9.20
N CYS A 187 -17.35 9.17 -10.45
CA CYS A 187 -18.63 9.33 -11.14
C CYS A 187 -19.06 8.06 -11.86
N LEU A 188 -18.22 7.50 -12.74
CA LEU A 188 -18.61 6.38 -13.59
C LEU A 188 -18.67 5.06 -12.82
N HIS A 189 -17.61 4.74 -12.07
CA HIS A 189 -17.52 3.47 -11.37
C HIS A 189 -18.40 3.43 -10.11
N GLN A 190 -18.18 4.34 -9.15
CA GLN A 190 -18.96 4.39 -7.91
C GLN A 190 -20.41 4.81 -8.16
N GLY A 191 -20.66 5.72 -9.11
CA GLY A 191 -22.02 6.15 -9.46
C GLY A 191 -22.88 5.05 -10.07
N GLY A 192 -22.30 4.00 -10.66
CA GLY A 192 -23.04 2.81 -11.07
C GLY A 192 -23.14 1.76 -9.96
N LEU A 193 -22.04 1.51 -9.25
CA LEU A 193 -21.94 0.43 -8.27
C LEU A 193 -22.78 0.69 -7.01
N VAL A 194 -22.74 1.91 -6.46
CA VAL A 194 -23.47 2.23 -5.21
C VAL A 194 -25.00 2.12 -5.38
N PRO A 195 -25.64 2.71 -6.41
CA PRO A 195 -27.07 2.53 -6.62
C PRO A 195 -27.47 1.09 -6.92
N SER A 196 -26.64 0.36 -7.68
CA SER A 196 -26.91 -1.05 -8.00
C SER A 196 -26.91 -1.93 -6.75
N LEU A 197 -25.97 -1.71 -5.82
CA LEU A 197 -25.95 -2.42 -4.53
C LEU A 197 -27.15 -2.06 -3.66
N GLY A 198 -27.54 -0.78 -3.61
CA GLY A 198 -28.74 -0.36 -2.88
C GLY A 198 -30.03 -0.96 -3.45
N HIS A 199 -30.14 -1.06 -4.78
CA HIS A 199 -31.27 -1.74 -5.42
C HIS A 199 -31.27 -3.24 -5.09
N LEU A 200 -30.10 -3.88 -5.11
CA LEU A 200 -29.97 -5.30 -4.81
C LEU A 200 -30.34 -5.63 -3.36
N GLU A 201 -29.91 -4.78 -2.42
CA GLU A 201 -30.32 -4.85 -1.01
C GLU A 201 -31.86 -4.82 -0.89
N GLN A 202 -32.53 -3.88 -1.57
CA GLN A 202 -33.99 -3.78 -1.57
C GLN A 202 -34.68 -5.03 -2.15
N VAL A 203 -34.15 -5.59 -3.24
CA VAL A 203 -34.72 -6.80 -3.88
C VAL A 203 -34.56 -8.02 -2.98
N VAL A 204 -33.40 -8.18 -2.34
CA VAL A 204 -33.12 -9.30 -1.44
C VAL A 204 -33.95 -9.21 -0.15
N HIS A 205 -34.25 -7.99 0.33
CA HIS A 205 -35.05 -7.76 1.54
C HIS A 205 -36.54 -7.51 1.29
N ALA A 206 -37.01 -7.57 0.04
CA ALA A 206 -38.43 -7.46 -0.26
C ALA A 206 -39.20 -8.64 0.38
N PRO A 207 -40.41 -8.40 0.94
CA PRO A 207 -41.18 -9.44 1.59
C PRO A 207 -41.49 -10.58 0.61
N ALA A 208 -40.95 -11.77 0.88
CA ALA A 208 -41.18 -12.95 0.06
C ALA A 208 -42.62 -13.46 0.22
N SER A 209 -43.22 -13.91 -0.88
CA SER A 209 -44.54 -14.55 -0.85
C SER A 209 -44.49 -15.82 0.00
N PRO A 210 -45.46 -16.06 0.91
CA PRO A 210 -45.38 -17.11 1.94
C PRO A 210 -45.39 -18.55 1.40
N SER A 211 -45.56 -18.75 0.08
CA SER A 211 -45.76 -20.07 -0.51
C SER A 211 -44.50 -20.82 -0.93
N LEU A 212 -43.33 -20.17 -1.10
CA LEU A 212 -42.07 -20.86 -1.42
C LEU A 212 -40.82 -20.14 -0.88
N PRO A 213 -39.82 -20.87 -0.37
CA PRO A 213 -38.52 -20.31 -0.05
C PRO A 213 -37.86 -19.76 -1.32
N THR A 214 -37.51 -18.47 -1.31
CA THR A 214 -36.85 -17.80 -2.45
C THR A 214 -35.34 -17.77 -2.21
N HIS A 215 -34.59 -18.37 -3.13
CA HIS A 215 -33.12 -18.33 -3.12
C HIS A 215 -32.61 -17.34 -4.17
N TYR A 216 -31.74 -16.42 -3.75
CA TYR A 216 -31.07 -15.47 -4.64
C TYR A 216 -29.60 -15.87 -4.81
N THR A 217 -29.17 -16.02 -6.06
CA THR A 217 -27.75 -16.21 -6.41
C THR A 217 -27.23 -14.94 -7.07
N LEU A 218 -26.29 -14.27 -6.42
CA LEU A 218 -25.70 -13.03 -6.91
C LEU A 218 -24.33 -13.32 -7.53
N LEU A 219 -24.19 -13.03 -8.83
CA LEU A 219 -22.95 -13.25 -9.57
C LEU A 219 -22.25 -11.91 -9.81
N PHE A 220 -21.12 -11.72 -9.15
CA PHE A 220 -20.23 -10.58 -9.38
C PHE A 220 -19.01 -11.06 -10.16
N THR A 221 -18.81 -10.50 -11.35
CA THR A 221 -17.63 -10.80 -12.17
C THR A 221 -16.77 -9.56 -12.29
N HIS A 222 -15.45 -9.74 -12.23
CA HIS A 222 -14.44 -8.68 -12.41
C HIS A 222 -14.58 -7.45 -11.49
N THR A 223 -15.35 -7.59 -10.41
CA THR A 223 -15.56 -6.59 -9.38
C THR A 223 -15.33 -7.24 -8.02
N TYR A 224 -14.89 -6.45 -7.04
CA TYR A 224 -14.76 -6.96 -5.67
C TYR A 224 -16.13 -7.38 -5.14
N MET A 225 -16.15 -8.45 -4.34
CA MET A 225 -17.38 -8.79 -3.63
C MET A 225 -17.83 -7.59 -2.81
N PRO A 226 -19.12 -7.20 -2.91
CA PRO A 226 -19.63 -6.12 -2.10
C PRO A 226 -19.58 -6.49 -0.62
N PRO A 227 -19.51 -5.49 0.28
CA PRO A 227 -19.52 -5.74 1.71
C PRO A 227 -20.73 -6.57 2.11
N SER A 228 -20.49 -7.76 2.68
CA SER A 228 -21.55 -8.68 3.11
C SER A 228 -22.59 -8.02 4.02
N PRO A 229 -22.25 -7.09 4.94
CA PRO A 229 -23.25 -6.40 5.77
C PRO A 229 -24.31 -5.61 4.99
N LEU A 230 -24.03 -5.20 3.75
CA LEU A 230 -24.99 -4.52 2.88
C LEU A 230 -25.93 -5.49 2.16
N LEU A 231 -25.66 -6.81 2.23
CA LEU A 231 -26.43 -7.85 1.56
C LEU A 231 -27.04 -8.87 2.52
N THR A 232 -26.65 -8.88 3.79
CA THR A 232 -27.13 -9.84 4.79
C THR A 232 -27.79 -9.14 5.98
N SER A 233 -28.99 -9.59 6.33
CA SER A 233 -29.65 -9.27 7.60
C SER A 233 -28.77 -9.76 8.77
N PRO A 234 -28.72 -9.06 9.92
CA PRO A 234 -27.94 -9.49 11.08
C PRO A 234 -28.53 -10.79 11.67
N GLY A 235 -28.13 -11.93 11.12
CA GLY A 235 -28.65 -13.24 11.52
C GLY A 235 -28.19 -14.42 10.66
N LEU A 236 -27.74 -14.19 9.41
CA LEU A 236 -27.11 -15.26 8.61
C LEU A 236 -25.59 -15.23 8.79
N GLY A 237 -25.02 -16.38 9.18
CA GLY A 237 -23.57 -16.59 9.25
C GLY A 237 -22.87 -16.32 7.90
N PRO A 238 -21.53 -16.23 7.91
CA PRO A 238 -20.78 -15.85 6.72
C PRO A 238 -21.10 -16.78 5.54
N PRO A 239 -21.16 -16.25 4.31
CA PRO A 239 -21.45 -17.07 3.15
C PRO A 239 -20.41 -18.18 3.04
N VAL A 240 -20.86 -19.43 2.97
CA VAL A 240 -20.01 -20.54 2.57
C VAL A 240 -19.62 -20.27 1.12
N GLY A 241 -18.39 -19.78 0.92
CA GLY A 241 -17.82 -19.57 -0.40
C GLY A 241 -17.68 -20.90 -1.11
N GLY A 242 -18.62 -21.19 -2.00
CA GLY A 242 -18.60 -22.36 -2.89
C GLY A 242 -18.37 -21.92 -4.33
N GLY A 243 -17.36 -22.53 -4.96
CA GLY A 243 -17.11 -22.51 -6.40
C GLY A 243 -16.05 -21.54 -6.85
#